data_AF-A0A2C6MBZ2-F1
#
_entry.id   AF-A0A2C6MBZ2-F1
#
_cell.length_a   1.000
_cell.length_b   1.000
_cell.length_c   1.000
_cell.angle_alpha   90.00
_cell.angle_beta   90.00
_cell.angle_gamma   90.00
#
_symmetry.space_group_name_H-M   'P 1'
#
loop_
_entity.id
_entity.type
_entity.pdbx_description
1 polymer ?
#
loop_
_entity_poly.entity_id
_entity_poly.type
_entity_poly.pdbx_seq_one_letter_code
_entity_poly.pdbx_strand_id
1 'polypeptide(L)' 'MSREIAPTVAGVLVVADGAGDPGVKAQLFRATQVALGVEPQKVIVMARKAGE' A
#
# COMPACT_ATOMS: atom_id res chain seq x y z
N MET A 1 30.16 -16.06 5.30
CA MET A 1 29.37 -15.25 4.36
C MET A 1 28.08 -14.87 5.06
N SER A 2 27.92 -13.60 5.46
CA SER A 2 26.69 -13.12 6.07
C SER A 2 25.71 -12.78 4.96
N ARG A 3 24.58 -13.50 4.90
CA ARG A 3 23.52 -13.24 3.91
C ARG A 3 22.69 -12.08 4.44
N GLU A 4 22.67 -10.96 3.75
CA GLU A 4 21.71 -9.90 4.04
C GLU A 4 20.30 -10.44 3.75
N ILE A 5 19.45 -10.42 4.78
CA ILE A 5 18.04 -10.79 4.68
C ILE A 5 17.27 -9.48 4.60
N ALA A 6 16.48 -9.32 3.53
CA ALA A 6 15.59 -8.18 3.43
C ALA A 6 14.59 -8.18 4.60
N PRO A 7 14.32 -7.03 5.22
CA PRO A 7 13.40 -6.95 6.34
C PRO A 7 11.97 -7.33 5.91
N THR A 8 11.24 -7.98 6.81
CA THR A 8 9.83 -8.30 6.59
C THR A 8 8.96 -7.05 6.68
N VAL A 9 8.14 -6.78 5.65
CA VAL A 9 7.19 -5.67 5.65
C VAL A 9 6.05 -5.98 6.62
N ALA A 10 5.87 -5.13 7.64
CA ALA A 10 4.79 -5.28 8.62
C ALA A 10 3.42 -4.90 8.03
N GLY A 11 3.37 -3.88 7.18
CA GLY A 11 2.17 -3.43 6.49
C GLY A 11 2.45 -2.18 5.65
N VAL A 12 1.45 -1.77 4.87
CA VAL A 12 1.55 -0.66 3.92
C VAL A 12 0.32 0.24 4.03
N LEU A 13 0.55 1.54 4.19
CA LEU A 13 -0.46 2.59 4.12
C LEU A 13 -0.22 3.45 2.87
N VAL A 14 -1.18 3.46 1.95
CA VAL A 14 -1.17 4.30 0.76
C VAL A 14 -2.11 5.48 0.98
N VAL A 15 -1.59 6.70 0.85
CA VAL A 15 -2.38 7.93 0.91
C VAL A 15 -2.30 8.62 -0.45
N ALA A 16 -3.42 8.72 -1.15
CA ALA A 16 -3.46 9.30 -2.50
C ALA A 16 -4.70 10.17 -2.70
N ASP A 17 -4.59 11.23 -3.49
CA ASP A 17 -5.72 12.12 -3.81
C ASP A 17 -6.82 11.36 -4.55
N GLY A 18 -6.45 10.45 -5.45
CA GLY A 18 -7.38 9.60 -6.20
C GLY A 18 -8.02 8.47 -5.40
N ALA A 19 -7.59 8.20 -4.16
CA ALA A 19 -8.12 7.08 -3.37
C ALA A 19 -9.54 7.32 -2.82
N GLY A 20 -10.15 8.47 -3.11
CA GLY A 20 -11.59 8.69 -2.95
C GLY A 20 -12.43 8.00 -4.04
N ASP A 21 -11.87 7.78 -5.23
CA ASP A 21 -12.51 7.01 -6.29
C ASP A 21 -12.35 5.49 -6.03
N PRO A 22 -13.44 4.70 -6.00
CA PRO A 22 -13.36 3.27 -5.72
C PRO A 22 -12.51 2.47 -6.73
N GLY A 23 -12.53 2.85 -8.01
CA GLY A 23 -11.76 2.19 -9.06
C GLY A 23 -10.27 2.45 -8.90
N VAL A 24 -9.88 3.69 -8.66
CA VAL A 24 -8.49 4.07 -8.36
C VAL A 24 -8.02 3.41 -7.07
N LYS A 25 -8.85 3.41 -6.02
CA LYS A 25 -8.54 2.75 -4.74
C LYS A 25 -8.27 1.25 -4.93
N ALA A 26 -9.08 0.56 -5.74
CA ALA A 26 -8.88 -0.85 -6.06
C ALA A 26 -7.58 -1.10 -6.85
N GLN A 27 -7.26 -0.22 -7.81
CA GLN A 27 -6.01 -0.30 -8.57
C GLN A 27 -4.78 -0.09 -7.68
N LEU A 28 -4.81 0.91 -6.79
CA LEU A 28 -3.73 1.17 -5.83
C LEU A 28 -3.53 0.00 -4.86
N PHE A 29 -4.62 -0.57 -4.35
CA PHE A 29 -4.57 -1.76 -3.49
C PHE A 29 -3.87 -2.92 -4.21
N ARG A 30 -4.32 -3.26 -5.43
CA ARG A 30 -3.74 -4.35 -6.22
C ARG A 30 -2.27 -4.09 -6.58
N ALA A 31 -1.93 -2.86 -6.99
CA ALA A 31 -0.57 -2.48 -7.33
C ALA A 31 0.38 -2.66 -6.14
N THR A 32 -0.07 -2.27 -4.94
CA THR A 32 0.71 -2.41 -3.70
C THR A 32 0.97 -3.87 -3.35
N GLN A 33 -0.05 -4.73 -3.45
CA GLN A 33 0.11 -6.17 -3.21
C GLN A 33 1.14 -6.80 -4.15
N VAL A 34 1.09 -6.47 -5.44
CA VAL A 34 2.00 -7.02 -6.46
C VAL A 34 3.42 -6.50 -6.28
N ALA A 35 3.58 -5.20 -6.07
CA ALA A 35 4.89 -4.57 -5.99
C ALA A 35 5.68 -5.00 -4.74
N LEU A 36 5.00 -5.21 -3.62
CA LEU A 36 5.63 -5.46 -2.32
C LEU A 36 5.45 -6.91 -1.83
N GLY A 37 4.67 -7.73 -2.53
CA GLY A 37 4.42 -9.12 -2.14
C GLY A 37 3.72 -9.26 -0.79
N VAL A 38 2.94 -8.26 -0.39
CA VAL A 38 2.28 -8.19 0.92
C VAL A 38 0.88 -8.78 0.87
N GLU A 39 0.48 -9.43 1.96
CA GLU A 39 -0.87 -9.99 2.12
C GLU A 39 -1.95 -8.89 2.07
N PRO A 40 -3.15 -9.18 1.52
CA PRO A 40 -4.25 -8.21 1.43
C PRO A 40 -4.58 -7.51 2.75
N GLN A 41 -4.65 -8.26 3.87
CA GLN A 41 -4.97 -7.70 5.19
C GLN A 41 -3.93 -6.71 5.74
N LYS A 42 -2.74 -6.61 5.11
CA LYS A 42 -1.65 -5.71 5.50
C LYS A 42 -1.61 -4.42 4.68
N VAL A 43 -2.54 -4.23 3.73
CA VAL A 43 -2.60 -3.06 2.86
C VAL A 43 -3.80 -2.21 3.21
N ILE A 44 -3.56 -0.92 3.46
CA ILE A 44 -4.60 0.08 3.69
C ILE A 44 -4.43 1.20 2.67
N VAL A 45 -5.52 1.58 2.00
CA VAL A 45 -5.54 2.70 1.05
C VAL A 45 -6.53 3.76 1.56
N MET A 46 -6.04 4.98 1.72
CA MET A 46 -6.80 6.12 2.23
C MET A 46 -6.75 7.29 1.25
N ALA A 47 -7.88 7.97 1.09
CA ALA A 47 -7.90 9.27 0.43
C ALA A 47 -7.09 10.26 1.27
N ARG A 48 -6.27 11.08 0.60
CA ARG A 48 -5.64 12.22 1.27
C ARG A 48 -6.74 13.18 1.72
N LYS A 49 -6.66 13.66 2.96
CA LYS A 49 -7.41 14.84 3.38
C LYS A 49 -6.60 16.06 2.94
N ALA A 50 -7.21 16.98 2.17
CA ALA A 50 -6.65 18.32 2.05
C ALA A 50 -6.54 18.91 3.48
N GLY A 51 -5.39 19.48 3.82
CA GLY A 51 -5.18 20.08 5.13
C GLY A 51 -6.26 21.13 5.41
N GLU A 52 -6.71 21.21 6.67
CA GLU A 52 -7.40 22.40 7.20
C GLU A 52 -6.57 23.67 6.95
#